data_AF-A0A851YKD6-F1
#
_entry.id   AF-A0A851YKD6-F1
#
_cell.length_a   1.000
_cell.length_b   1.000
_cell.length_c   1.000
_cell.angle_alpha   90.00
_cell.angle_beta   90.00
_cell.angle_gamma   90.00
#
_symmetry.space_group_name_H-M   'P 1'
#
loop_
_entity.id
_entity.type
_entity.pdbx_description
1 polymer ?
#
loop_
_entity_poly.entity_id
_entity_poly.type
_entity_poly.pdbx_seq_one_letter_code
_entity_poly.pdbx_strand_id
1 'polypeptide(L)' 'RLCSFLGRRLGPAALDGVVANASFGAMRSNPMSNFSRAPPLLLDMRRGRFLRKGL' A
#
# COMPACT_ATOMS: atom_id res chain seq x y z
N ARG A 1 -3.67 -11.42 -13.79
CA ARG A 1 -4.37 -10.47 -14.69
C ARG A 1 -3.50 -9.26 -15.00
N LEU A 2 -3.13 -8.43 -14.02
CA LEU A 2 -2.22 -7.28 -14.23
C LEU A 2 -0.83 -7.67 -14.76
N CYS A 3 -0.18 -8.70 -14.20
CA CYS A 3 1.13 -9.17 -14.66
C CYS A 3 1.10 -9.61 -16.14
N SER A 4 0.03 -10.31 -16.57
CA SER A 4 -0.18 -10.69 -17.97
C SER A 4 -0.44 -9.48 -18.87
N PHE A 5 -1.27 -8.54 -18.42
CA PHE A 5 -1.58 -7.30 -19.14
C PHE A 5 -0.32 -6.45 -19.38
N LEU A 6 0.54 -6.33 -18.37
CA LEU A 6 1.79 -5.58 -18.44
C LEU A 6 2.93 -6.33 -19.16
N GLY A 7 2.69 -7.56 -19.63
CA GLY A 7 3.73 -8.40 -20.22
C GLY A 7 4.84 -8.80 -19.24
N ARG A 8 4.62 -8.67 -17.92
CA ARG A 8 5.60 -8.91 -16.85
C ARG A 8 5.15 -10.08 -15.99
N ARG A 9 5.56 -11.30 -16.34
CA ARG A 9 5.32 -12.48 -15.51
C ARG A 9 6.19 -12.44 -14.26
N LEU A 10 5.59 -12.73 -13.11
CA LEU A 10 6.27 -12.90 -11.83
C LEU A 10 6.29 -14.38 -11.46
N GLY A 11 7.39 -14.82 -10.84
CA GLY A 11 7.43 -16.14 -10.20
C GLY A 11 6.52 -16.21 -8.97
N PRO A 12 6.15 -17.41 -8.50
CA PRO A 12 5.21 -17.59 -7.39
C PRO A 12 5.60 -16.79 -6.12
N ALA A 13 6.85 -16.92 -5.66
CA ALA A 13 7.33 -16.21 -4.48
C ALA A 13 7.29 -14.67 -4.63
N ALA A 14 7.57 -14.15 -5.83
CA ALA A 14 7.49 -12.71 -6.10
C ALA A 14 6.03 -12.23 -6.11
N LEU A 15 5.12 -13.05 -6.63
CA LEU A 15 3.69 -12.77 -6.60
C LEU A 15 3.17 -12.75 -5.15
N ASP A 16 3.55 -13.72 -4.33
CA ASP A 16 3.17 -13.78 -2.90
C ASP A 16 3.70 -12.55 -2.15
N GLY A 17 4.93 -12.13 -2.44
CA GLY A 17 5.51 -10.91 -1.90
C GLY A 17 4.70 -9.65 -2.28
N VAL A 18 4.24 -9.55 -3.53
CA VAL A 18 3.37 -8.43 -3.95
C VAL A 18 2.05 -8.46 -3.21
N VAL A 19 1.40 -9.62 -3.11
CA VAL A 19 0.11 -9.77 -2.42
C VAL A 19 0.24 -9.39 -0.94
N ALA A 20 1.28 -9.89 -0.25
CA ALA A 20 1.52 -9.57 1.15
C ALA A 20 1.71 -8.06 1.38
N ASN A 21 2.57 -7.42 0.58
CA ASN A 21 2.90 -5.99 0.72
C ASN A 21 1.79 -5.05 0.25
N ALA A 22 0.96 -5.48 -0.71
CA ALA A 22 -0.18 -4.71 -1.20
C ALA A 22 -1.44 -4.86 -0.32
N SER A 23 -1.40 -5.70 0.72
CA SER A 23 -2.49 -5.80 1.68
C SER A 23 -2.72 -4.46 2.40
N PHE A 24 -3.98 -4.16 2.74
CA PHE A 24 -4.30 -2.90 3.44
C PHE A 24 -3.54 -2.76 4.75
N GLY A 25 -3.39 -3.84 5.51
CA GLY A 25 -2.61 -3.86 6.75
C GLY A 25 -1.14 -3.48 6.53
N ALA A 26 -0.49 -4.11 5.55
CA ALA A 26 0.90 -3.81 5.21
C ALA A 26 1.08 -2.37 4.71
N MET A 27 0.19 -1.90 3.84
CA MET A 27 0.24 -0.53 3.34
C MET A 27 -0.03 0.51 4.44
N ARG A 28 -0.91 0.20 5.39
CA ARG A 28 -1.25 1.07 6.53
C ARG A 28 -0.11 1.20 7.52
N SER A 29 0.68 0.15 7.74
CA SER A 29 1.85 0.19 8.62
C SER A 29 3.08 0.79 7.94
N ASN A 30 3.21 0.69 6.61
CA ASN A 30 4.36 1.20 5.87
C ASN A 30 4.35 2.74 5.74
N PRO A 31 5.33 3.48 6.31
CA PRO A 31 5.42 4.93 6.22
C PRO A 31 5.52 5.50 4.80
N MET A 32 6.00 4.70 3.84
CA MET A 32 6.11 5.10 2.43
C MET A 32 4.77 5.06 1.69
N SER A 33 3.77 4.36 2.21
CA SER A 33 2.45 4.23 1.58
C SER A 33 1.31 4.81 2.42
N ASN A 34 1.48 4.94 3.73
CA ASN A 34 0.42 5.42 4.62
C ASN A 34 0.32 6.95 4.76
N PHE A 35 1.17 7.70 4.04
CA PHE A 35 1.23 9.17 4.04
C PHE A 35 1.57 9.82 5.39
N SER A 36 2.09 9.07 6.36
CA SER A 36 2.55 9.63 7.65
C SER A 36 3.71 10.63 7.52
N ARG A 37 4.46 10.58 6.42
CA ARG A 37 5.55 11.52 6.11
C ARG A 37 5.08 12.80 5.41
N ALA A 38 3.79 12.93 5.08
CA ALA A 38 3.27 14.14 4.47
C ALA A 38 3.30 15.32 5.48
N PRO A 39 3.60 16.54 5.04
CA PRO A 39 3.47 17.73 5.88
C PRO A 39 2.04 17.86 6.45
N PRO A 40 1.87 18.26 7.73
CA PRO A 40 0.54 18.40 8.35
C PRO A 40 -0.40 19.38 7.65
N LEU A 41 0.15 20.36 6.91
CA LEU A 41 -0.63 21.29 6.09
C LEU A 41 -1.39 20.58 4.96
N LEU A 42 -0.82 19.48 4.42
CA LEU A 42 -1.45 18.69 3.36
C LEU A 42 -2.33 17.58 3.95
N LEU A 43 -1.88 16.97 5.05
CA LEU A 43 -2.59 15.86 5.69
C LEU A 43 -2.41 15.86 7.21
N ASP A 44 -3.45 16.33 7.92
CA ASP A 44 -3.48 16.31 9.39
C ASP A 44 -3.90 14.94 9.93
N MET A 45 -2.90 14.13 10.30
CA MET A 45 -3.09 12.79 10.85
C MET A 45 -3.74 12.75 12.24
N ARG A 46 -3.97 13.90 12.89
CA ARG A 46 -4.71 13.97 14.17
C ARG A 46 -6.21 13.84 13.97
N ARG A 47 -6.71 14.23 12.79
CA ARG A 47 -8.15 14.16 12.44
C ARG A 47 -8.56 12.81 11.86
N GLY A 48 -7.59 11.99 11.47
CA GLY A 48 -7.83 10.68 10.91
C GLY A 48 -6.58 10.11 10.26
N ARG A 49 -6.71 8.87 9.76
CA ARG A 49 -5.67 8.22 8.97
C ARG A 49 -6.08 8.19 7.51
N PHE A 50 -5.12 8.41 6.60
CA PHE A 50 -5.34 8.28 5.16
C PHE A 50 -5.91 6.89 4.80
N LEU A 51 -5.24 5.84 5.28
CA LEU A 51 -5.70 4.46 5.19
C LEU A 51 -6.56 4.10 6.41
N ARG A 52 -7.87 4.41 6.35
CA ARG A 52 -8.78 4.36 7.52
C ARG A 52 -9.40 3.00 7.83
N LYS A 53 -10.17 2.41 6.89
CA LYS A 53 -10.94 1.18 7.13
C LYS A 53 -10.39 -0.01 6.36
N GLY A 54 -10.26 0.08 5.04
CA GLY A 54 -9.68 -1.01 4.23
C GLY A 54 -10.40 -2.34 4.40
N LEU A 55 -11.72 -2.25 4.62
CA LEU A 55 -12.67 -3.30 4.93
C LEU A 55 -13.96 -2.94 4.17
#